data_AF-A0A2W4IEM7-F1
#
_entry.id   AF-A0A2W4IEM7-F1
#
_cell.length_a   1.000
_cell.length_b   1.000
_cell.length_c   1.000
_cell.angle_alpha   90.00
_cell.angle_beta   90.00
_cell.angle_gamma   90.00
#
_symmetry.space_group_name_H-M   'P 1'
#
loop_
_entity.id
_entity.type
_entity.pdbx_description
1 polymer ?
#
loop_
_entity_poly.entity_id
_entity_poly.type
_entity_poly.pdbx_seq_one_letter_code
_entity_poly.pdbx_strand_id
1 'polypeptide(L)'
;MRVASHEMFPEEFNLQKSTISATLFCYCPLAIILLYFQERLVDERSLAMDYADRFNKVLLSNNELSLATNNNIIITVDNDFLDAWNWHPKTSTASLDISAIRDKLEILGRNFNQFVFRYADPKYGSSLGITDKKDHDPVTDIDKGLEDLISCWIKTRFPSHKIIGEEQPELYGERDSINGDDYVWYIDPVDGTENFINAVNQGINSNTYVGINISLYHGGIPLVAYLGIPLLEYYYIGSAGTKNVLSVSQGEVTAIPSIATVKEVSVGTEDSLCVPGGDYSFFREELCVKDAYILKCSSINLAGIIENKINLFYKKRVKLWDIMTALALIRFVDPDRRFRAKIAIDHNEIYDFPEKFFSSKKCVALVNQGNRQSGETGFFIIYDKYNYDDKQIRKIIELYR
;
A
#
# COMPACT_ATOMS: atom_id res chain seq x y z
N MET A 1 -23.51 27.72 -43.20
CA MET A 1 -22.58 27.50 -42.09
C MET A 1 -22.10 26.06 -42.11
N ARG A 2 -20.85 25.86 -42.54
CA ARG A 2 -19.95 24.73 -42.27
C ARG A 2 -18.82 24.85 -43.30
N VAL A 3 -17.60 25.10 -42.85
CA VAL A 3 -16.37 24.75 -43.58
C VAL A 3 -15.31 24.38 -42.53
N ALA A 4 -14.60 23.30 -42.85
CA ALA A 4 -13.62 22.57 -42.04
C ALA A 4 -12.18 23.00 -42.36
N SER A 5 -11.22 22.14 -41.94
CA SER A 5 -9.76 22.08 -42.23
C SER A 5 -8.87 22.84 -41.23
N HIS A 6 -7.99 22.19 -40.44
CA HIS A 6 -6.77 21.39 -40.67
C HIS A 6 -5.46 22.22 -40.59
N GLU A 7 -4.64 21.79 -39.62
CA GLU A 7 -3.17 21.67 -39.66
C GLU A 7 -2.20 22.86 -39.55
N MET A 8 -1.09 22.52 -38.86
CA MET A 8 0.30 23.03 -38.90
C MET A 8 0.70 24.27 -38.10
N PHE A 9 1.52 24.01 -37.08
CA PHE A 9 2.56 24.94 -36.57
C PHE A 9 3.63 25.20 -37.64
N PRO A 10 4.34 26.35 -37.62
CA PRO A 10 5.70 26.32 -37.04
C PRO A 10 6.17 27.62 -36.34
N GLU A 11 7.15 27.41 -35.46
CA GLU A 11 8.34 28.22 -35.11
C GLU A 11 8.35 29.75 -35.36
N GLU A 12 8.60 30.55 -34.32
CA GLU A 12 9.94 31.12 -34.02
C GLU A 12 9.87 32.15 -32.88
N PHE A 13 10.77 31.98 -31.92
CA PHE A 13 11.10 32.93 -30.86
C PHE A 13 11.77 34.19 -31.46
N ASN A 14 11.23 35.39 -31.22
CA ASN A 14 12.09 36.53 -30.83
C ASN A 14 11.38 37.82 -30.39
N LEU A 15 12.13 38.51 -29.51
CA LEU A 15 12.10 39.94 -29.15
C LEU A 15 11.30 40.39 -27.90
N GLN A 16 12.12 40.64 -26.87
CA GLN A 16 12.36 41.94 -26.25
C GLN A 16 11.75 42.24 -24.87
N LYS A 17 12.68 42.39 -23.93
CA LYS A 17 12.51 43.06 -22.64
C LYS A 17 11.88 44.44 -22.82
N SER A 18 10.64 44.59 -22.35
CA SER A 18 10.23 45.83 -21.70
C SER A 18 9.07 45.56 -20.73
N THR A 19 9.35 45.83 -19.46
CA THR A 19 8.38 46.16 -18.40
C THR A 19 7.48 45.03 -17.92
N ILE A 20 8.06 44.09 -17.17
CA ILE A 20 7.28 43.18 -16.30
C ILE A 20 6.76 44.00 -15.11
N SER A 21 5.47 44.32 -15.15
CA SER A 21 4.70 44.73 -13.97
C SER A 21 4.69 43.58 -12.95
N ALA A 22 4.90 43.92 -11.68
CA ALA A 22 5.05 43.01 -10.55
C ALA A 22 3.76 42.29 -10.12
N THR A 23 2.99 41.73 -11.06
CA THR A 23 1.71 41.04 -10.77
C THR A 23 1.65 39.63 -11.36
N LEU A 24 2.73 39.11 -11.95
CA LEU A 24 2.78 37.75 -12.54
C LEU A 24 3.71 36.76 -11.83
N PHE A 25 4.05 37.00 -10.55
CA PHE A 25 4.97 36.13 -9.80
C PHE A 25 4.30 35.12 -8.86
N CYS A 26 2.96 35.01 -8.85
CA CYS A 26 2.25 34.15 -7.89
C CYS A 26 1.73 32.81 -8.42
N TYR A 27 1.89 32.45 -9.70
CA TYR A 27 1.27 31.21 -10.22
C TYR A 27 2.13 30.48 -11.25
N CYS A 28 3.36 30.11 -10.88
CA CYS A 28 4.10 29.09 -11.63
C CYS A 28 4.71 28.08 -10.64
N PRO A 29 4.16 26.85 -10.53
CA PRO A 29 4.67 25.78 -9.67
C PRO A 29 6.13 25.42 -9.98
N LEU A 30 6.59 25.68 -11.20
CA LEU A 30 7.97 25.47 -11.62
C LEU A 30 8.97 26.27 -10.79
N ALA A 31 8.64 27.50 -10.35
CA ALA A 31 9.61 28.38 -9.70
C ALA A 31 9.95 27.96 -8.25
N ILE A 32 8.99 27.37 -7.53
CA ILE A 32 9.22 26.85 -6.17
C ILE A 32 10.01 25.53 -6.21
N ILE A 33 9.78 24.71 -7.24
CA ILE A 33 10.57 23.52 -7.52
C ILE A 33 12.00 23.93 -7.94
N LEU A 34 12.16 24.89 -8.84
CA LEU A 34 13.47 25.35 -9.32
C LEU A 34 14.38 25.96 -8.23
N LEU A 35 13.81 26.57 -7.19
CA LEU A 35 14.60 27.17 -6.10
C LEU A 35 15.05 26.15 -5.04
N TYR A 36 14.37 25.00 -4.91
CA TYR A 36 14.73 23.97 -3.92
C TYR A 36 15.78 22.97 -4.43
N PHE A 37 15.86 22.76 -5.75
CA PHE A 37 16.75 21.78 -6.38
C PHE A 37 18.11 22.37 -6.82
N GLN A 38 18.67 23.37 -6.15
CA GLN A 38 19.95 23.96 -6.62
C GLN A 38 21.19 23.06 -6.41
N GLU A 39 21.11 21.96 -5.66
CA GLU A 39 22.25 21.05 -5.43
C GLU A 39 21.87 19.57 -5.58
N ARG A 40 22.60 18.84 -6.47
CA ARG A 40 22.60 17.39 -6.75
C ARG A 40 21.81 16.83 -7.95
N LEU A 41 22.59 16.31 -8.92
CA LEU A 41 22.40 15.28 -9.96
C LEU A 41 21.20 15.40 -10.91
N VAL A 42 21.49 15.37 -12.22
CA VAL A 42 20.60 15.76 -13.33
C VAL A 42 19.64 14.65 -13.78
N ASP A 43 19.99 13.37 -13.60
CA ASP A 43 19.19 12.26 -14.13
C ASP A 43 17.97 11.90 -13.25
N GLU A 44 18.14 11.82 -11.93
CA GLU A 44 17.04 11.55 -10.98
C GLU A 44 16.02 12.70 -10.92
N ARG A 45 16.47 13.93 -11.21
CA ARG A 45 15.60 15.11 -11.29
C ARG A 45 14.60 15.00 -12.43
N SER A 46 15.02 14.50 -13.58
CA SER A 46 14.12 14.38 -14.73
C SER A 46 12.95 13.44 -14.43
N LEU A 47 13.22 12.33 -13.73
CA LEU A 47 12.20 11.36 -13.35
C LEU A 47 11.29 11.92 -12.25
N ALA A 48 11.85 12.55 -11.21
CA ALA A 48 11.04 13.17 -10.15
C ALA A 48 10.19 14.34 -10.66
N MET A 49 10.69 15.09 -11.65
CA MET A 49 9.93 16.12 -12.37
C MET A 49 8.82 15.51 -13.22
N ASP A 50 9.07 14.41 -13.93
CA ASP A 50 8.01 13.67 -14.65
C ASP A 50 6.88 13.25 -13.70
N TYR A 51 7.20 12.72 -12.51
CA TYR A 51 6.18 12.38 -11.51
C TYR A 51 5.44 13.62 -10.95
N ALA A 52 6.13 14.74 -10.74
CA ALA A 52 5.49 15.95 -10.24
C ALA A 52 4.59 16.62 -11.30
N ASP A 53 4.98 16.54 -12.57
CA ASP A 53 4.26 17.13 -13.70
C ASP A 53 2.96 16.36 -14.06
N ARG A 54 2.81 15.13 -13.57
CA ARG A 54 1.58 14.31 -13.72
C ARG A 54 0.38 14.80 -12.91
N PHE A 55 0.55 15.80 -12.04
CA PHE A 55 -0.52 16.27 -11.15
C PHE A 55 -0.71 17.78 -11.24
N ASN A 56 -1.98 18.19 -11.23
CA ASN A 56 -2.35 19.59 -11.22
C ASN A 56 -3.22 19.92 -10.00
N LYS A 57 -2.89 21.01 -9.31
CA LYS A 57 -3.74 21.59 -8.27
C LYS A 57 -4.75 22.52 -8.94
N VAL A 58 -6.04 22.26 -8.73
CA VAL A 58 -7.14 23.06 -9.27
C VAL A 58 -7.94 23.65 -8.11
N LEU A 59 -8.15 24.96 -8.12
CA LEU A 59 -9.05 25.62 -7.18
C LEU A 59 -10.49 25.53 -7.71
N LEU A 60 -11.37 24.89 -6.97
CA LEU A 60 -12.80 24.83 -7.28
C LEU A 60 -13.51 26.11 -6.81
N SER A 61 -14.70 26.38 -7.36
CA SER A 61 -15.51 27.58 -7.08
C SER A 61 -15.86 27.78 -5.59
N ASN A 62 -15.70 26.75 -4.76
CA ASN A 62 -16.07 26.74 -3.35
C ASN A 62 -14.88 26.91 -2.39
N ASN A 63 -13.72 27.39 -2.86
CA ASN A 63 -12.45 27.38 -2.12
C ASN A 63 -11.97 25.98 -1.70
N GLU A 64 -12.49 24.93 -2.34
CA GLU A 64 -11.95 23.59 -2.24
C GLU A 64 -10.77 23.46 -3.20
N LEU A 65 -9.65 22.94 -2.71
CA LEU A 65 -8.56 22.57 -3.58
C LEU A 65 -8.75 21.12 -4.02
N SER A 66 -8.52 20.86 -5.30
CA SER A 66 -8.48 19.52 -5.83
C SER A 66 -7.14 19.16 -6.42
N LEU A 67 -6.75 17.90 -6.23
CA LEU A 67 -5.60 17.32 -6.92
C LEU A 67 -6.14 16.42 -8.05
N ALA A 68 -5.77 16.78 -9.28
CA ALA A 68 -6.14 16.04 -10.47
C ALA A 68 -5.03 15.05 -10.84
N THR A 69 -5.38 13.78 -11.05
CA THR A 69 -4.47 12.77 -11.61
C THR A 69 -4.59 12.75 -13.13
N ASN A 70 -3.65 12.07 -13.81
CA ASN A 70 -3.72 11.85 -15.26
C ASN A 70 -4.99 11.12 -15.72
N ASN A 71 -5.67 10.40 -14.82
CA ASN A 71 -6.92 9.70 -15.10
C ASN A 71 -8.16 10.57 -14.80
N ASN A 72 -8.01 11.90 -14.70
CA ASN A 72 -9.08 12.86 -14.40
C ASN A 72 -9.80 12.62 -13.06
N ILE A 73 -9.11 11.98 -12.12
CA ILE A 73 -9.60 11.82 -10.75
C ILE A 73 -9.37 13.11 -9.98
N ILE A 74 -10.40 13.54 -9.24
CA ILE A 74 -10.40 14.79 -8.48
C ILE A 74 -10.54 14.45 -6.99
N ILE A 75 -9.51 14.72 -6.20
CA ILE A 75 -9.55 14.58 -4.74
C ILE A 75 -9.74 15.96 -4.10
N THR A 76 -10.84 16.17 -3.38
CA THR A 76 -10.99 17.35 -2.50
C THR A 76 -10.07 17.20 -1.29
N VAL A 77 -9.24 18.21 -1.02
CA VAL A 77 -8.25 18.17 0.07
C VAL A 77 -8.43 19.31 1.07
N ASP A 78 -8.07 19.05 2.34
CA ASP A 78 -8.03 20.05 3.41
C ASP A 78 -6.63 20.69 3.56
N ASN A 79 -6.50 21.67 4.46
CA ASN A 79 -5.22 22.33 4.73
C ASN A 79 -4.18 21.39 5.34
N ASP A 80 -4.60 20.46 6.21
CA ASP A 80 -3.68 19.48 6.81
C ASP A 80 -3.06 18.59 5.72
N PHE A 81 -3.88 18.13 4.78
CA PHE A 81 -3.44 17.36 3.62
C PHE A 81 -2.44 18.17 2.80
N LEU A 82 -2.72 19.45 2.55
CA LEU A 82 -1.80 20.31 1.82
C LEU A 82 -0.46 20.49 2.55
N ASP A 83 -0.49 20.67 3.85
CA ASP A 83 0.71 20.77 4.67
C ASP A 83 1.52 19.45 4.65
N ALA A 84 0.85 18.30 4.70
CA ALA A 84 1.48 16.99 4.53
C ALA A 84 2.00 16.76 3.11
N TRP A 85 1.26 17.20 2.09
CA TRP A 85 1.58 17.10 0.68
C TRP A 85 2.72 18.04 0.26
N ASN A 86 2.97 19.12 1.00
CA ASN A 86 4.07 20.06 0.73
C ASN A 86 5.25 19.90 1.70
N TRP A 87 5.14 19.02 2.71
CA TRP A 87 6.22 18.77 3.66
C TRP A 87 7.43 18.14 2.99
N HIS A 88 8.66 18.53 3.33
CA HIS A 88 9.88 17.87 2.85
C HIS A 88 10.77 17.42 4.02
N PRO A 89 11.47 16.29 3.91
CA PRO A 89 12.43 15.86 4.92
C PRO A 89 13.56 16.90 5.05
N LYS A 90 14.04 17.13 6.28
CA LYS A 90 15.18 18.02 6.52
C LYS A 90 16.45 17.37 5.95
N THR A 91 17.12 18.05 5.03
CA THR A 91 18.28 17.54 4.28
C THR A 91 19.58 17.40 5.09
N SER A 92 19.59 17.82 6.36
CA SER A 92 20.82 17.95 7.17
C SER A 92 21.13 16.76 8.10
N THR A 93 20.26 15.74 8.19
CA THR A 93 20.48 14.59 9.09
C THR A 93 20.79 13.32 8.31
N ALA A 94 21.81 12.58 8.76
CA ALA A 94 22.16 11.27 8.20
C ALA A 94 21.10 10.17 8.43
N SER A 95 20.09 10.45 9.29
CA SER A 95 19.01 9.54 9.63
C SER A 95 17.64 10.09 9.21
N LEU A 96 16.78 9.22 8.70
CA LEU A 96 15.39 9.49 8.33
C LEU A 96 14.55 9.87 9.57
N ASP A 97 13.75 10.93 9.51
CA ASP A 97 12.79 11.28 10.58
C ASP A 97 11.52 10.43 10.44
N ILE A 98 11.56 9.25 11.07
CA ILE A 98 10.50 8.24 10.98
C ILE A 98 9.17 8.77 11.55
N SER A 99 9.20 9.55 12.63
CA SER A 99 7.97 10.10 13.24
C SER A 99 7.32 11.12 12.31
N ALA A 100 8.10 12.02 11.72
CA ALA A 100 7.54 13.00 10.79
C ALA A 100 6.93 12.32 9.56
N ILE A 101 7.57 11.27 9.04
CA ILE A 101 7.04 10.49 7.91
C ILE A 101 5.73 9.82 8.28
N ARG A 102 5.66 9.17 9.45
CA ARG A 102 4.42 8.58 9.96
C ARG A 102 3.29 9.61 10.02
N ASP A 103 3.53 10.77 10.62
CA ASP A 103 2.51 11.80 10.80
C ASP A 103 2.00 12.34 9.46
N LYS A 104 2.88 12.50 8.47
CA LYS A 104 2.46 12.91 7.13
C LYS A 104 1.71 11.81 6.41
N LEU A 105 2.16 10.56 6.54
CA LEU A 105 1.48 9.42 5.95
C LEU A 105 0.08 9.22 6.53
N GLU A 106 -0.12 9.43 7.83
CA GLU A 106 -1.44 9.35 8.46
C GLU A 106 -2.43 10.36 7.87
N ILE A 107 -1.99 11.61 7.73
CA ILE A 107 -2.83 12.68 7.15
C ILE A 107 -3.16 12.40 5.67
N LEU A 108 -2.21 11.91 4.89
CA LEU A 108 -2.46 11.55 3.50
C LEU A 108 -3.38 10.32 3.41
N GLY A 109 -3.07 9.28 4.18
CA GLY A 109 -3.81 8.02 4.23
C GLY A 109 -5.27 8.21 4.61
N ARG A 110 -5.58 9.02 5.63
CA ARG A 110 -6.99 9.30 5.99
C ARG A 110 -7.78 9.95 4.85
N ASN A 111 -7.13 10.82 4.06
CA ASN A 111 -7.76 11.45 2.90
C ASN A 111 -7.91 10.45 1.74
N PHE A 112 -6.94 9.56 1.54
CA PHE A 112 -7.05 8.45 0.59
C PHE A 112 -8.19 7.49 0.95
N ASN A 113 -8.38 7.20 2.24
CA ASN A 113 -9.54 6.43 2.71
C ASN A 113 -10.85 7.13 2.37
N GLN A 114 -10.99 8.41 2.70
CA GLN A 114 -12.21 9.16 2.37
C GLN A 114 -12.47 9.20 0.86
N PHE A 115 -11.41 9.31 0.08
CA PHE A 115 -11.47 9.28 -1.37
C PHE A 115 -11.99 7.94 -1.90
N VAL A 116 -11.39 6.81 -1.50
CA VAL A 116 -11.86 5.47 -1.90
C VAL A 116 -13.29 5.23 -1.42
N PHE A 117 -13.63 5.61 -0.18
CA PHE A 117 -14.99 5.52 0.35
C PHE A 117 -16.00 6.28 -0.53
N ARG A 118 -15.68 7.52 -0.91
CA ARG A 118 -16.56 8.35 -1.75
C ARG A 118 -16.79 7.74 -3.12
N TYR A 119 -15.76 7.20 -3.75
CA TYR A 119 -15.87 6.64 -5.09
C TYR A 119 -16.47 5.23 -5.11
N ALA A 120 -16.52 4.54 -3.97
CA ALA A 120 -17.28 3.31 -3.82
C ALA A 120 -18.81 3.51 -3.87
N ASP A 121 -19.30 4.75 -3.69
CA ASP A 121 -20.72 5.08 -3.89
C ASP A 121 -21.02 5.15 -5.41
N PRO A 122 -22.03 4.39 -5.91
CA PRO A 122 -22.41 4.40 -7.33
C PRO A 122 -22.66 5.79 -7.93
N LYS A 123 -23.09 6.76 -7.10
CA LYS A 123 -23.30 8.15 -7.52
C LYS A 123 -22.02 8.80 -8.06
N TYR A 124 -20.85 8.45 -7.53
CA TYR A 124 -19.56 9.02 -7.94
C TYR A 124 -18.73 8.02 -8.76
N GLY A 125 -18.82 6.73 -8.45
CA GLY A 125 -18.01 5.68 -9.07
C GLY A 125 -18.49 5.19 -10.44
N SER A 126 -19.76 5.39 -10.81
CA SER A 126 -20.34 4.79 -12.04
C SER A 126 -19.70 5.24 -13.36
N SER A 127 -18.89 6.30 -13.34
CA SER A 127 -18.14 6.80 -14.50
C SER A 127 -16.67 6.38 -14.54
N LEU A 128 -16.21 5.61 -13.56
CA LEU A 128 -14.82 5.17 -13.48
C LEU A 128 -14.48 4.20 -14.60
N GLY A 129 -13.31 4.40 -15.22
CA GLY A 129 -12.72 3.43 -16.12
C GLY A 129 -12.36 2.17 -15.36
N ILE A 130 -12.74 1.02 -15.95
CA ILE A 130 -12.34 -0.31 -15.52
C ILE A 130 -11.62 -0.95 -16.71
N THR A 131 -10.42 -1.46 -16.46
CA THR A 131 -9.60 -2.15 -17.46
C THR A 131 -9.09 -3.46 -16.88
N ASP A 132 -8.92 -4.48 -17.70
CA ASP A 132 -8.34 -5.75 -17.26
C ASP A 132 -6.81 -5.71 -17.40
N LYS A 133 -6.09 -6.20 -16.39
CA LYS A 133 -4.66 -6.48 -16.46
C LYS A 133 -4.41 -7.72 -17.34
N LYS A 134 -3.13 -7.98 -17.66
CA LYS A 134 -2.71 -9.12 -18.51
C LYS A 134 -3.10 -10.49 -17.95
N ASP A 135 -3.33 -10.58 -16.65
CA ASP A 135 -3.76 -11.77 -15.89
C ASP A 135 -5.28 -11.84 -15.67
N HIS A 136 -6.07 -10.95 -16.30
CA HIS A 136 -7.52 -10.83 -16.15
C HIS A 136 -7.98 -10.29 -14.78
N ASP A 137 -7.06 -9.80 -13.96
CA ASP A 137 -7.40 -9.08 -12.74
C ASP A 137 -7.84 -7.65 -13.10
N PRO A 138 -8.98 -7.16 -12.60
CA PRO A 138 -9.47 -5.84 -12.95
C PRO A 138 -8.65 -4.74 -12.25
N VAL A 139 -8.52 -3.59 -12.90
CA VAL A 139 -7.98 -2.35 -12.33
C VAL A 139 -8.87 -1.18 -12.69
N THR A 140 -9.12 -0.29 -11.73
CA THR A 140 -9.90 0.93 -11.99
C THR A 140 -9.01 2.16 -12.11
N ASP A 141 -9.59 3.27 -12.59
CA ASP A 141 -8.90 4.56 -12.56
C ASP A 141 -8.47 4.94 -11.14
N ILE A 142 -9.23 4.52 -10.11
CA ILE A 142 -8.95 4.81 -8.69
C ILE A 142 -7.65 4.15 -8.25
N ASP A 143 -7.45 2.87 -8.57
CA ASP A 143 -6.21 2.13 -8.26
C ASP A 143 -5.01 2.88 -8.85
N LYS A 144 -5.06 3.17 -10.16
CA LYS A 144 -3.98 3.86 -10.88
C LYS A 144 -3.72 5.26 -10.33
N GLY A 145 -4.79 6.05 -10.18
CA GLY A 145 -4.73 7.44 -9.75
C GLY A 145 -4.19 7.60 -8.34
N LEU A 146 -4.55 6.68 -7.43
CA LEU A 146 -4.05 6.72 -6.07
C LEU A 146 -2.60 6.27 -5.97
N GLU A 147 -2.18 5.24 -6.72
CA GLU A 147 -0.78 4.86 -6.80
C GLU A 147 0.10 5.97 -7.40
N ASP A 148 -0.41 6.66 -8.43
CA ASP A 148 0.17 7.86 -9.01
C ASP A 148 0.44 8.94 -7.95
N LEU A 149 -0.55 9.23 -7.11
CA LEU A 149 -0.44 10.23 -6.05
C LEU A 149 0.58 9.85 -4.97
N ILE A 150 0.53 8.60 -4.50
CA ILE A 150 1.43 8.11 -3.46
C ILE A 150 2.86 8.10 -4.00
N SER A 151 3.07 7.58 -5.21
CA SER A 151 4.40 7.50 -5.83
C SER A 151 5.00 8.88 -6.08
N CYS A 152 4.21 9.85 -6.54
CA CYS A 152 4.65 11.24 -6.67
C CYS A 152 5.07 11.85 -5.33
N TRP A 153 4.24 11.68 -4.30
CA TRP A 153 4.57 12.17 -2.97
C TRP A 153 5.90 11.59 -2.47
N ILE A 154 6.11 10.29 -2.66
CA ILE A 154 7.35 9.60 -2.31
C ILE A 154 8.54 10.11 -3.12
N LYS A 155 8.46 10.08 -4.46
CA LYS A 155 9.59 10.40 -5.36
C LYS A 155 10.03 11.84 -5.27
N THR A 156 9.11 12.76 -4.99
CA THR A 156 9.43 14.18 -4.78
C THR A 156 10.25 14.41 -3.49
N ARG A 157 10.10 13.55 -2.48
CA ARG A 157 10.74 13.69 -1.15
C ARG A 157 11.94 12.80 -0.96
N PHE A 158 11.87 11.62 -1.56
CA PHE A 158 12.83 10.54 -1.42
C PHE A 158 13.18 9.99 -2.80
N PRO A 159 13.88 10.76 -3.66
CA PRO A 159 14.15 10.36 -5.04
C PRO A 159 14.84 9.00 -5.16
N SER A 160 15.74 8.70 -4.22
CA SER A 160 16.50 7.44 -4.16
C SER A 160 15.71 6.25 -3.60
N HIS A 161 14.53 6.47 -2.99
CA HIS A 161 13.73 5.35 -2.47
C HIS A 161 13.10 4.59 -3.64
N LYS A 162 13.08 3.27 -3.53
CA LYS A 162 12.42 2.37 -4.47
C LYS A 162 10.95 2.21 -4.10
N ILE A 163 10.13 1.88 -5.08
CA ILE A 163 8.70 1.63 -4.91
C ILE A 163 8.41 0.24 -5.50
N ILE A 164 7.65 -0.57 -4.78
CA ILE A 164 6.99 -1.77 -5.27
C ILE A 164 5.50 -1.51 -5.14
N GLY A 165 4.91 -1.05 -6.24
CA GLY A 165 3.46 -0.88 -6.41
C GLY A 165 2.81 -2.05 -7.16
N GLU A 166 1.49 -2.11 -7.09
CA GLU A 166 0.66 -3.08 -7.81
C GLU A 166 0.47 -2.69 -9.27
N GLU A 167 0.11 -1.44 -9.53
CA GLU A 167 -0.53 -1.03 -10.78
C GLU A 167 0.44 -0.57 -11.86
N GLN A 168 1.58 -0.01 -11.46
CA GLN A 168 2.52 0.59 -12.40
C GLN A 168 3.94 0.03 -12.25
N PRO A 169 4.14 -1.31 -12.32
CA PRO A 169 5.44 -1.93 -12.11
C PRO A 169 6.51 -1.45 -13.11
N GLU A 170 6.11 -1.10 -14.34
CA GLU A 170 7.00 -0.53 -15.36
C GLU A 170 7.59 0.83 -14.97
N LEU A 171 6.91 1.62 -14.13
CA LEU A 171 7.41 2.93 -13.71
C LEU A 171 8.53 2.82 -12.65
N TYR A 172 8.58 1.70 -11.93
CA TYR A 172 9.51 1.55 -10.79
C TYR A 172 10.77 0.74 -11.11
N GLY A 173 10.84 0.14 -12.31
CA GLY A 173 11.97 -0.68 -12.74
C GLY A 173 11.96 -2.10 -12.17
N GLU A 174 13.02 -2.87 -12.45
CA GLU A 174 13.07 -4.29 -12.09
C GLU A 174 13.20 -4.51 -10.57
N ARG A 175 12.26 -5.28 -10.01
CA ARG A 175 12.26 -5.74 -8.61
C ARG A 175 13.52 -6.50 -8.22
N ASP A 176 14.16 -7.15 -9.18
CA ASP A 176 15.39 -7.96 -9.02
C ASP A 176 16.62 -7.10 -8.66
N SER A 177 16.51 -5.76 -8.64
CA SER A 177 17.59 -4.82 -8.30
C SER A 177 17.62 -4.36 -6.84
N ILE A 178 16.71 -4.83 -5.98
CA ILE A 178 16.62 -4.39 -4.57
C ILE A 178 17.72 -5.05 -3.72
N ASN A 179 18.48 -4.22 -3.02
CA ASN A 179 19.59 -4.61 -2.14
C ASN A 179 19.25 -4.34 -0.67
N GLY A 180 20.09 -4.88 0.23
CA GLY A 180 19.92 -4.78 1.68
C GLY A 180 20.02 -3.37 2.28
N ASP A 181 20.50 -2.38 1.53
CA ASP A 181 20.63 -0.99 1.98
C ASP A 181 19.56 -0.07 1.34
N ASP A 182 18.66 -0.61 0.52
CA ASP A 182 17.65 0.19 -0.14
C ASP A 182 16.50 0.53 0.80
N TYR A 183 15.99 1.75 0.67
CA TYR A 183 14.68 2.13 1.16
C TYR A 183 13.63 1.72 0.14
N VAL A 184 12.64 0.95 0.56
CA VAL A 184 11.61 0.40 -0.33
C VAL A 184 10.23 0.68 0.24
N TRP A 185 9.40 1.32 -0.57
CA TRP A 185 7.98 1.50 -0.30
C TRP A 185 7.17 0.38 -0.94
N TYR A 186 6.25 -0.22 -0.20
CA TYR A 186 5.26 -1.17 -0.71
C TYR A 186 3.91 -0.49 -0.75
N ILE A 187 3.25 -0.54 -1.90
CA ILE A 187 2.00 0.18 -2.15
C ILE A 187 1.00 -0.77 -2.80
N ASP A 188 -0.13 -0.95 -2.15
CA ASP A 188 -1.36 -1.44 -2.77
C ASP A 188 -2.39 -0.31 -2.62
N PRO A 189 -2.75 0.39 -3.71
CA PRO A 189 -3.67 1.52 -3.64
C PRO A 189 -5.10 1.07 -3.28
N VAL A 190 -5.53 -0.11 -3.72
CA VAL A 190 -6.90 -0.62 -3.57
C VAL A 190 -6.86 -2.15 -3.50
N ASP A 191 -6.66 -2.69 -2.29
CA ASP A 191 -6.74 -4.13 -2.06
C ASP A 191 -8.21 -4.57 -2.11
N GLY A 192 -8.52 -5.56 -2.96
CA GLY A 192 -9.88 -6.01 -3.20
C GLY A 192 -10.59 -5.20 -4.27
N THR A 193 -9.92 -4.88 -5.39
CA THR A 193 -10.48 -4.16 -6.54
C THR A 193 -11.80 -4.74 -7.04
N GLU A 194 -11.98 -6.07 -7.03
CA GLU A 194 -13.28 -6.69 -7.35
C GLU A 194 -14.40 -6.24 -6.38
N ASN A 195 -14.12 -6.18 -5.08
CA ASN A 195 -15.09 -5.69 -4.10
C ASN A 195 -15.37 -4.21 -4.31
N PHE A 196 -14.34 -3.43 -4.65
CA PHE A 196 -14.50 -2.01 -4.97
C PHE A 196 -15.43 -1.82 -6.18
N ILE A 197 -15.20 -2.54 -7.28
CA ILE A 197 -16.06 -2.52 -8.47
C ILE A 197 -17.50 -2.95 -8.13
N ASN A 198 -17.66 -3.98 -7.29
CA ASN A 198 -18.98 -4.40 -6.84
C ASN A 198 -19.68 -3.30 -6.03
N ALA A 199 -18.95 -2.59 -5.16
CA ALA A 199 -19.46 -1.44 -4.42
C ALA A 199 -19.92 -0.33 -5.37
N VAL A 200 -19.08 0.02 -6.35
CA VAL A 200 -19.37 1.03 -7.38
C VAL A 200 -20.64 0.69 -8.16
N ASN A 201 -20.88 -0.58 -8.46
CA ASN A 201 -22.01 -1.00 -9.29
C ASN A 201 -23.30 -1.22 -8.49
N GLN A 202 -23.20 -1.76 -7.27
CA GLN A 202 -24.34 -2.30 -6.52
C GLN A 202 -24.54 -1.63 -5.16
N GLY A 203 -23.64 -0.73 -4.76
CA GLY A 203 -23.58 -0.13 -3.44
C GLY A 203 -22.78 -0.98 -2.44
N ILE A 204 -22.37 -0.34 -1.35
CA ILE A 204 -21.63 -0.97 -0.26
C ILE A 204 -22.59 -1.87 0.53
N ASN A 205 -22.21 -3.13 0.73
CA ASN A 205 -22.92 -4.06 1.61
C ASN A 205 -22.03 -4.50 2.79
N SER A 206 -22.60 -5.24 3.74
CA SER A 206 -21.92 -5.64 4.99
C SER A 206 -20.73 -6.58 4.81
N ASN A 207 -20.47 -7.10 3.61
CA ASN A 207 -19.34 -7.97 3.30
C ASN A 207 -18.43 -7.38 2.20
N THR A 208 -18.50 -6.07 1.99
CA THR A 208 -17.66 -5.36 1.02
C THR A 208 -16.48 -4.75 1.77
N TYR A 209 -15.29 -5.30 1.53
CA TYR A 209 -14.06 -4.79 2.13
C TYR A 209 -13.08 -4.39 1.05
N VAL A 210 -12.45 -3.24 1.26
CA VAL A 210 -11.39 -2.69 0.43
C VAL A 210 -10.28 -2.23 1.38
N GLY A 211 -9.04 -2.36 0.96
CA GLY A 211 -7.88 -1.93 1.74
C GLY A 211 -7.03 -0.89 1.01
N ILE A 212 -6.21 -0.16 1.77
CA ILE A 212 -5.11 0.67 1.25
C ILE A 212 -3.86 0.30 2.04
N ASN A 213 -2.81 -0.18 1.37
CA ASN A 213 -1.57 -0.59 2.00
C ASN A 213 -0.43 0.33 1.61
N ILE A 214 0.18 1.01 2.59
CA ILE A 214 1.38 1.82 2.36
C ILE A 214 2.39 1.54 3.47
N SER A 215 3.58 1.05 3.13
CA SER A 215 4.63 0.83 4.11
C SER A 215 6.03 1.10 3.57
N LEU A 216 6.91 1.54 4.47
CA LEU A 216 8.32 1.83 4.19
C LEU A 216 9.21 0.85 4.93
N TYR A 217 10.17 0.28 4.22
CA TYR A 217 11.20 -0.63 4.72
C TYR A 217 12.60 -0.12 4.40
N HIS A 218 13.57 -0.48 5.24
CA HIS A 218 15.00 -0.28 4.97
C HIS A 218 15.76 -1.54 5.39
N GLY A 219 16.45 -2.19 4.45
CA GLY A 219 17.07 -3.50 4.68
C GLY A 219 16.10 -4.56 5.20
N GLY A 220 14.83 -4.42 4.82
CA GLY A 220 13.71 -5.28 5.25
C GLY A 220 13.27 -5.08 6.69
N ILE A 221 13.82 -4.10 7.38
CA ILE A 221 13.29 -3.64 8.66
C ILE A 221 12.17 -2.64 8.34
N PRO A 222 10.92 -2.87 8.84
CA PRO A 222 9.83 -1.92 8.65
C PRO A 222 10.12 -0.63 9.43
N LEU A 223 9.82 0.52 8.82
CA LEU A 223 10.01 1.85 9.40
C LEU A 223 8.68 2.55 9.68
N VAL A 224 7.74 2.50 8.75
CA VAL A 224 6.39 3.11 8.87
C VAL A 224 5.39 2.25 8.12
N ALA A 225 4.15 2.17 8.60
CA ALA A 225 3.05 1.49 7.90
C ALA A 225 1.70 2.15 8.16
N TYR A 226 0.90 2.29 7.11
CA TYR A 226 -0.49 2.72 7.10
C TYR A 226 -1.34 1.65 6.40
N LEU A 227 -2.29 1.06 7.12
CA LEU A 227 -3.27 0.10 6.59
C LEU A 227 -4.66 0.70 6.73
N GLY A 228 -5.25 1.16 5.63
CA GLY A 228 -6.60 1.70 5.58
C GLY A 228 -7.63 0.64 5.27
N ILE A 229 -8.81 0.74 5.86
CA ILE A 229 -10.02 0.00 5.50
C ILE A 229 -11.12 1.05 5.22
N PRO A 230 -11.12 1.65 4.01
CA PRO A 230 -11.92 2.83 3.69
C PRO A 230 -13.41 2.67 3.96
N LEU A 231 -13.98 1.51 3.59
CA LEU A 231 -15.42 1.24 3.70
C LEU A 231 -15.91 1.08 5.14
N LEU A 232 -15.00 0.94 6.10
CA LEU A 232 -15.29 0.95 7.53
C LEU A 232 -14.85 2.26 8.20
N GLU A 233 -14.34 3.23 7.45
CA GLU A 233 -13.74 4.47 7.96
C GLU A 233 -12.70 4.19 9.07
N TYR A 234 -11.92 3.13 8.85
CA TYR A 234 -11.02 2.54 9.83
C TYR A 234 -9.61 2.48 9.28
N TYR A 235 -8.58 2.66 10.11
CA TYR A 235 -7.19 2.43 9.69
C TYR A 235 -6.27 2.10 10.86
N TYR A 236 -5.09 1.58 10.52
CA TYR A 236 -3.98 1.38 11.43
C TYR A 236 -2.77 2.19 10.98
N ILE A 237 -2.03 2.73 11.94
CA ILE A 237 -0.79 3.46 11.71
C ILE A 237 0.25 3.04 12.74
N GLY A 238 1.50 2.89 12.29
CA GLY A 238 2.60 2.52 13.17
C GLY A 238 3.97 2.91 12.60
N SER A 239 4.95 2.98 13.49
CA SER A 239 6.33 3.30 13.13
C SER A 239 7.35 2.58 14.01
N ALA A 240 8.55 2.36 13.46
CA ALA A 240 9.69 1.88 14.22
C ALA A 240 10.06 2.85 15.34
N GLY A 241 10.56 2.30 16.46
CA GLY A 241 10.93 3.09 17.65
C GLY A 241 9.74 3.49 18.53
N THR A 242 8.50 3.26 18.07
CA THR A 242 7.29 3.41 18.90
C THR A 242 6.71 2.03 19.21
N LYS A 243 6.26 1.82 20.46
CA LYS A 243 5.58 0.57 20.87
C LYS A 243 4.07 0.57 20.61
N ASN A 244 3.57 1.54 19.85
CA ASN A 244 2.13 1.75 19.69
C ASN A 244 1.79 1.71 18.21
N VAL A 245 1.21 0.59 17.75
CA VAL A 245 0.30 0.65 16.62
C VAL A 245 -0.99 1.26 17.12
N LEU A 246 -1.49 2.25 16.40
CA LEU A 246 -2.77 2.87 16.67
C LEU A 246 -3.77 2.34 15.66
N SER A 247 -4.96 1.96 16.13
CA SER A 247 -6.13 1.86 15.28
C SER A 247 -6.99 3.11 15.47
N VAL A 248 -7.59 3.58 14.38
CA VAL A 248 -8.42 4.78 14.39
C VAL A 248 -9.74 4.49 13.67
N SER A 249 -10.84 4.82 14.34
CA SER A 249 -12.20 4.65 13.84
C SER A 249 -13.02 5.89 14.16
N GLN A 250 -13.55 6.58 13.15
CA GLN A 250 -14.44 7.74 13.39
C GLN A 250 -13.85 8.79 14.37
N GLY A 251 -12.52 8.94 14.37
CA GLY A 251 -11.78 9.86 15.27
C GLY A 251 -11.40 9.28 16.64
N GLU A 252 -11.89 8.09 17.00
CA GLU A 252 -11.45 7.38 18.20
C GLU A 252 -10.12 6.68 17.94
N VAL A 253 -9.13 6.94 18.80
CA VAL A 253 -7.78 6.38 18.69
C VAL A 253 -7.59 5.32 19.78
N THR A 254 -7.26 4.10 19.38
CA THR A 254 -6.98 2.98 20.29
C THR A 254 -5.58 2.43 20.05
N ALA A 255 -4.81 2.22 21.12
CA ALA A 255 -3.53 1.54 21.01
C ALA A 255 -3.74 0.02 20.97
N ILE A 256 -3.08 -0.66 20.04
CA ILE A 256 -3.04 -2.13 19.97
C ILE A 256 -1.95 -2.63 20.92
N PRO A 257 -2.29 -3.25 22.06
CA PRO A 257 -1.34 -3.49 23.15
C PRO A 257 -0.45 -4.71 22.89
N SER A 258 -0.97 -5.73 22.24
CA SER A 258 -0.27 -6.96 21.90
C SER A 258 -1.06 -7.78 20.89
N ILE A 259 -0.35 -8.63 20.15
CA ILE A 259 -0.95 -9.75 19.44
C ILE A 259 -0.88 -10.95 20.38
N ALA A 260 -2.04 -11.52 20.70
CA ALA A 260 -2.23 -12.59 21.65
C ALA A 260 -1.91 -13.96 21.03
N THR A 261 -1.43 -14.88 21.87
CA THR A 261 -1.37 -16.29 21.54
C THR A 261 -2.75 -16.91 21.72
N VAL A 262 -3.10 -17.82 20.83
CA VAL A 262 -4.42 -18.46 20.82
C VAL A 262 -4.31 -19.97 20.73
N LYS A 263 -5.26 -20.65 21.40
CA LYS A 263 -5.38 -22.11 21.42
C LYS A 263 -6.28 -22.64 20.31
N GLU A 264 -7.19 -21.81 19.81
CA GLU A 264 -8.17 -22.17 18.80
C GLU A 264 -7.84 -21.45 17.51
N VAL A 265 -7.76 -22.17 16.40
CA VAL A 265 -7.31 -21.60 15.12
C VAL A 265 -8.51 -21.07 14.34
N SER A 266 -8.44 -19.82 13.90
CA SER A 266 -9.39 -19.17 13.00
C SER A 266 -8.66 -18.63 11.78
N VAL A 267 -9.21 -18.88 10.58
CA VAL A 267 -8.56 -18.57 9.31
C VAL A 267 -9.26 -17.45 8.56
N GLY A 268 -8.50 -16.47 8.08
CA GLY A 268 -8.92 -15.48 7.08
C GLY A 268 -8.40 -15.91 5.71
N THR A 269 -9.25 -15.87 4.69
CA THR A 269 -8.87 -16.27 3.33
C THR A 269 -9.71 -15.59 2.26
N GLU A 270 -9.18 -15.56 1.05
CA GLU A 270 -9.90 -15.15 -0.16
C GLU A 270 -10.26 -16.36 -1.04
N ASP A 271 -9.67 -17.53 -0.76
CA ASP A 271 -9.85 -18.73 -1.55
C ASP A 271 -11.18 -19.41 -1.19
N SER A 272 -12.12 -19.36 -2.13
CA SER A 272 -13.43 -20.05 -2.02
C SER A 272 -13.31 -21.56 -1.82
N LEU A 273 -12.15 -22.18 -2.07
CA LEU A 273 -11.90 -23.59 -1.77
C LEU A 273 -11.93 -23.92 -0.26
N CYS A 274 -12.02 -22.89 0.60
CA CYS A 274 -12.18 -23.04 2.04
C CYS A 274 -13.65 -23.23 2.53
N VAL A 275 -14.63 -23.46 1.66
CA VAL A 275 -16.01 -23.86 2.06
C VAL A 275 -16.19 -25.38 2.27
N PRO A 276 -17.24 -25.81 3.01
CA PRO A 276 -17.63 -27.22 3.10
C PRO A 276 -17.89 -27.83 1.71
N GLY A 277 -17.05 -28.79 1.30
CA GLY A 277 -17.08 -29.43 -0.02
C GLY A 277 -15.90 -29.08 -0.94
N GLY A 278 -15.09 -28.07 -0.57
CA GLY A 278 -13.75 -27.82 -1.13
C GLY A 278 -12.65 -28.60 -0.37
N ASP A 279 -11.42 -28.50 -0.85
CA ASP A 279 -10.22 -29.15 -0.30
C ASP A 279 -9.74 -28.50 1.03
N TYR A 280 -10.67 -28.44 1.99
CA TYR A 280 -10.51 -27.86 3.33
C TYR A 280 -10.14 -28.91 4.38
N SER A 281 -10.20 -30.20 4.03
CA SER A 281 -9.85 -31.31 4.92
C SER A 281 -8.47 -31.10 5.53
N PHE A 282 -7.51 -30.64 4.73
CA PHE A 282 -6.16 -30.39 5.19
C PHE A 282 -6.08 -29.39 6.36
N PHE A 283 -6.60 -28.17 6.22
CA PHE A 283 -6.52 -27.16 7.29
C PHE A 283 -7.32 -27.57 8.53
N ARG A 284 -8.51 -28.15 8.32
CA ARG A 284 -9.37 -28.58 9.42
C ARG A 284 -8.78 -29.76 10.20
N GLU A 285 -8.22 -30.75 9.50
CA GLU A 285 -7.67 -31.98 10.10
C GLU A 285 -6.28 -31.76 10.69
N GLU A 286 -5.43 -30.96 10.05
CA GLU A 286 -4.04 -30.76 10.48
C GLU A 286 -3.88 -29.57 11.44
N LEU A 287 -4.62 -28.48 11.26
CA LEU A 287 -4.49 -27.28 12.09
C LEU A 287 -5.65 -27.09 13.08
N CYS A 288 -6.62 -28.01 13.12
CA CYS A 288 -7.79 -27.94 14.02
C CYS A 288 -8.56 -26.60 13.91
N VAL A 289 -8.66 -26.05 12.69
CA VAL A 289 -9.36 -24.77 12.45
C VAL A 289 -10.82 -24.87 12.86
N LYS A 290 -11.26 -23.95 13.72
CA LYS A 290 -12.65 -23.86 14.19
C LYS A 290 -13.52 -22.97 13.31
N ASP A 291 -13.02 -21.80 12.96
CA ASP A 291 -13.76 -20.77 12.20
C ASP A 291 -12.99 -20.35 10.95
N ALA A 292 -13.73 -20.10 9.85
CA ALA A 292 -13.18 -19.60 8.60
C ALA A 292 -13.92 -18.34 8.15
N TYR A 293 -13.17 -17.26 7.93
CA TYR A 293 -13.62 -15.99 7.41
C TYR A 293 -13.17 -15.87 5.94
N ILE A 294 -14.13 -15.84 5.02
CA ILE A 294 -13.86 -15.69 3.59
C ILE A 294 -14.11 -14.23 3.22
N LEU A 295 -13.09 -13.40 3.43
CA LEU A 295 -13.14 -11.97 3.13
C LEU A 295 -12.25 -11.74 1.91
N LYS A 296 -12.84 -11.32 0.78
CA LYS A 296 -12.14 -11.13 -0.51
C LYS A 296 -11.25 -9.88 -0.54
N CYS A 297 -10.43 -9.68 0.50
CA CYS A 297 -9.53 -8.55 0.67
C CYS A 297 -8.47 -8.95 1.70
N SER A 298 -7.20 -8.84 1.37
CA SER A 298 -6.11 -9.32 2.23
C SER A 298 -6.00 -8.45 3.48
N SER A 299 -6.21 -7.15 3.32
CA SER A 299 -6.09 -6.10 4.33
C SER A 299 -7.03 -6.34 5.49
N ILE A 300 -8.30 -6.70 5.24
CA ILE A 300 -9.25 -6.96 6.33
C ILE A 300 -8.94 -8.27 7.06
N ASN A 301 -8.48 -9.30 6.35
CA ASN A 301 -8.06 -10.54 6.99
C ASN A 301 -6.83 -10.29 7.90
N LEU A 302 -5.86 -9.53 7.40
CA LEU A 302 -4.64 -9.15 8.13
C LEU A 302 -4.90 -8.09 9.22
N ALA A 303 -5.97 -7.29 9.10
CA ALA A 303 -6.45 -6.44 10.18
C ALA A 303 -7.05 -7.29 11.32
N GLY A 304 -7.84 -8.31 10.98
CA GLY A 304 -8.40 -9.25 11.96
C GLY A 304 -7.32 -9.94 12.80
N ILE A 305 -6.13 -10.10 12.23
CA ILE A 305 -4.94 -10.59 12.90
C ILE A 305 -4.42 -9.59 13.94
N ILE A 306 -4.28 -8.33 13.55
CA ILE A 306 -3.71 -7.26 14.38
C ILE A 306 -4.61 -7.09 15.61
N GLU A 307 -5.90 -7.37 15.43
CA GLU A 307 -6.93 -7.33 16.47
C GLU A 307 -7.18 -8.65 17.19
N ASN A 308 -6.41 -9.71 16.92
CA ASN A 308 -6.58 -11.04 17.53
C ASN A 308 -7.95 -11.72 17.28
N LYS A 309 -8.67 -11.32 16.22
CA LYS A 309 -9.92 -11.95 15.76
C LYS A 309 -9.66 -13.15 14.86
N ILE A 310 -8.61 -13.03 14.04
CA ILE A 310 -8.10 -14.07 13.17
C ILE A 310 -6.70 -14.41 13.68
N ASN A 311 -6.26 -15.66 13.55
CA ASN A 311 -4.90 -16.07 13.93
C ASN A 311 -4.14 -16.80 12.82
N LEU A 312 -4.82 -17.13 11.72
CA LEU A 312 -4.24 -17.67 10.51
C LEU A 312 -4.74 -16.86 9.31
N PHE A 313 -3.85 -16.42 8.42
CA PHE A 313 -4.24 -15.84 7.14
C PHE A 313 -3.67 -16.70 6.02
N TYR A 314 -4.52 -17.18 5.10
CA TYR A 314 -4.11 -18.01 3.98
C TYR A 314 -4.67 -17.47 2.66
N LYS A 315 -3.79 -17.28 1.67
CA LYS A 315 -4.13 -16.89 0.31
C LYS A 315 -3.12 -17.49 -0.66
N LYS A 316 -3.59 -18.15 -1.72
CA LYS A 316 -2.70 -18.56 -2.83
C LYS A 316 -2.26 -17.34 -3.63
N ARG A 317 -1.00 -17.33 -4.08
CA ARG A 317 -0.43 -16.31 -4.99
C ARG A 317 -0.56 -14.86 -4.49
N VAL A 318 -0.49 -14.67 -3.18
CA VAL A 318 -0.48 -13.34 -2.57
C VAL A 318 0.67 -12.50 -3.10
N LYS A 319 0.50 -11.18 -3.24
CA LYS A 319 1.56 -10.28 -3.69
C LYS A 319 2.25 -9.63 -2.48
N LEU A 320 3.39 -8.95 -2.73
CA LEU A 320 4.14 -8.33 -1.62
C LEU A 320 3.40 -7.11 -1.07
N TRP A 321 2.80 -6.31 -1.96
CA TRP A 321 2.05 -5.12 -1.57
C TRP A 321 0.84 -5.46 -0.68
N ASP A 322 0.17 -6.59 -0.90
CA ASP A 322 -0.94 -7.11 -0.06
C ASP A 322 -0.55 -7.33 1.42
N ILE A 323 0.70 -7.72 1.71
CA ILE A 323 1.09 -8.26 3.03
C ILE A 323 2.10 -7.40 3.78
N MET A 324 2.94 -6.65 3.09
CA MET A 324 4.09 -5.98 3.71
C MET A 324 3.63 -4.95 4.75
N THR A 325 2.56 -4.21 4.48
CA THR A 325 2.03 -3.24 5.44
C THR A 325 1.54 -3.90 6.74
N ALA A 326 0.81 -5.02 6.65
CA ALA A 326 0.39 -5.75 7.84
C ALA A 326 1.57 -6.35 8.62
N LEU A 327 2.55 -6.91 7.92
CA LEU A 327 3.77 -7.44 8.54
C LEU A 327 4.53 -6.36 9.32
N ALA A 328 4.60 -5.14 8.78
CA ALA A 328 5.17 -3.99 9.49
C ALA A 328 4.41 -3.69 10.78
N LEU A 329 3.08 -3.61 10.73
CA LEU A 329 2.24 -3.33 11.90
C LEU A 329 2.39 -4.41 12.98
N ILE A 330 2.34 -5.69 12.61
CA ILE A 330 2.57 -6.82 13.53
C ILE A 330 3.94 -6.68 14.21
N ARG A 331 4.97 -6.29 13.45
CA ARG A 331 6.32 -6.10 13.99
C ARG A 331 6.42 -4.93 14.96
N PHE A 332 5.64 -3.86 14.75
CA PHE A 332 5.60 -2.71 15.66
C PHE A 332 4.86 -3.02 16.96
N VAL A 333 3.84 -3.89 16.93
CA VAL A 333 3.13 -4.34 18.15
C VAL A 333 4.02 -5.23 19.02
N ASP A 334 4.87 -6.09 18.42
CA ASP A 334 5.84 -6.91 19.16
C ASP A 334 7.30 -6.71 18.69
N PRO A 335 7.94 -5.61 19.12
CA PRO A 335 9.32 -5.32 18.75
C PRO A 335 10.31 -6.31 19.38
N ASP A 336 9.96 -6.91 20.52
CA ASP A 336 10.82 -7.77 21.36
C ASP A 336 10.99 -9.20 20.79
N ARG A 337 10.48 -9.47 19.58
CA ARG A 337 10.73 -10.70 18.79
C ARG A 337 10.14 -11.98 19.39
N ARG A 338 9.03 -11.92 20.14
CA ARG A 338 8.25 -13.14 20.45
C ARG A 338 7.68 -13.74 19.16
N PHE A 339 7.35 -12.87 18.19
CA PHE A 339 7.09 -13.28 16.82
C PHE A 339 8.39 -13.34 16.02
N ARG A 340 8.73 -14.53 15.53
CA ARG A 340 9.75 -14.70 14.48
C ARG A 340 9.05 -14.94 13.16
N ALA A 341 9.05 -13.92 12.31
CA ALA A 341 8.79 -14.10 10.90
C ALA A 341 9.92 -14.92 10.30
N LYS A 342 9.60 -16.14 9.89
CA LYS A 342 10.49 -17.07 9.19
C LYS A 342 10.08 -17.14 7.74
N ILE A 343 11.02 -17.25 6.83
CA ILE A 343 10.74 -17.41 5.41
C ILE A 343 11.35 -18.72 4.96
N ALA A 344 10.52 -19.60 4.39
CA ALA A 344 11.01 -20.79 3.74
C ALA A 344 11.34 -20.48 2.27
N ILE A 345 12.59 -20.71 1.89
CA ILE A 345 13.12 -20.55 0.53
C ILE A 345 13.54 -21.93 0.03
N ASP A 346 13.07 -22.29 -1.17
CA ASP A 346 13.46 -23.50 -1.91
C ASP A 346 13.33 -24.84 -1.13
N HIS A 347 12.11 -25.11 -0.64
CA HIS A 347 11.66 -26.40 -0.10
C HIS A 347 12.42 -27.02 1.09
N ASN A 348 13.50 -26.40 1.59
CA ASN A 348 14.34 -26.95 2.66
C ASN A 348 15.02 -25.91 3.58
N GLU A 349 15.12 -24.64 3.20
CA GLU A 349 15.83 -23.64 4.01
C GLU A 349 14.88 -22.63 4.63
N ILE A 350 15.07 -22.36 5.92
CA ILE A 350 14.25 -21.41 6.69
C ILE A 350 15.17 -20.29 7.21
N TYR A 351 14.81 -19.06 6.90
CA TYR A 351 15.55 -17.85 7.27
C TYR A 351 14.73 -16.95 8.19
N ASP A 352 15.40 -16.20 9.07
CA ASP A 352 14.75 -15.15 9.85
C ASP A 352 14.53 -13.93 8.93
N PHE A 353 13.29 -13.42 8.87
CA PHE A 353 13.01 -12.13 8.24
C PHE A 353 13.67 -11.01 9.07
N PRO A 354 14.37 -10.05 8.44
CA PRO A 354 14.44 -9.79 7.00
C PRO A 354 15.67 -10.30 6.25
N GLU A 355 16.57 -11.05 6.89
CA GLU A 355 17.97 -11.24 6.43
C GLU A 355 18.14 -11.78 5.00
N LYS A 356 17.13 -12.47 4.42
CA LYS A 356 17.18 -13.00 3.04
C LYS A 356 15.94 -12.75 2.17
N PHE A 357 14.96 -11.99 2.65
CA PHE A 357 13.63 -11.92 2.02
C PHE A 357 13.64 -11.41 0.57
N PHE A 358 14.44 -10.38 0.26
CA PHE A 358 14.45 -9.75 -1.08
C PHE A 358 15.32 -10.45 -2.12
N SER A 359 16.07 -11.49 -1.72
CA SER A 359 17.00 -12.18 -2.63
C SER A 359 16.41 -13.42 -3.32
N SER A 360 15.20 -13.84 -2.95
CA SER A 360 14.66 -15.15 -3.35
C SER A 360 13.45 -15.08 -4.27
N LYS A 361 13.47 -15.87 -5.36
CA LYS A 361 12.39 -15.97 -6.36
C LYS A 361 11.24 -16.90 -5.95
N LYS A 362 11.33 -17.55 -4.77
CA LYS A 362 10.39 -18.54 -4.23
C LYS A 362 10.25 -18.32 -2.73
N CYS A 363 9.24 -17.59 -2.27
CA CYS A 363 9.21 -17.10 -0.88
C CYS A 363 7.94 -17.53 -0.14
N VAL A 364 8.04 -18.48 0.78
CA VAL A 364 6.93 -18.85 1.67
C VAL A 364 7.09 -18.09 3.00
N ALA A 365 6.18 -17.21 3.38
CA ALA A 365 6.33 -16.30 4.53
C ALA A 365 5.59 -16.80 5.80
N LEU A 366 6.31 -17.49 6.67
CA LEU A 366 5.80 -18.17 7.86
C LEU A 366 6.04 -17.34 9.12
N VAL A 367 5.03 -16.70 9.71
CA VAL A 367 5.25 -15.93 10.94
C VAL A 367 4.84 -16.75 12.17
N ASN A 368 5.79 -17.38 12.85
CA ASN A 368 5.48 -18.24 14.01
C ASN A 368 5.35 -17.42 15.31
N GLN A 369 4.24 -17.62 16.01
CA GLN A 369 4.09 -17.34 17.44
C GLN A 369 4.93 -18.32 18.29
N GLY A 370 6.08 -17.88 18.77
CA GLY A 370 6.94 -18.74 19.57
C GLY A 370 6.41 -19.03 20.97
N ASN A 371 5.85 -20.23 21.21
CA ASN A 371 6.10 -21.02 22.42
C ASN A 371 5.78 -22.53 22.25
N ARG A 372 6.80 -23.36 21.98
CA ARG A 372 6.68 -24.83 21.87
C ARG A 372 6.15 -25.53 23.14
N GLN A 373 6.18 -24.86 24.30
CA GLN A 373 5.74 -25.47 25.56
C GLN A 373 4.26 -25.23 25.89
N SER A 374 3.60 -24.21 25.32
CA SER A 374 2.19 -23.89 25.62
C SER A 374 1.19 -24.51 24.63
N GLY A 375 1.64 -25.03 23.48
CA GLY A 375 0.77 -25.57 22.42
C GLY A 375 -0.06 -24.50 21.70
N GLU A 376 0.29 -23.22 21.86
CA GLU A 376 -0.37 -22.10 21.21
C GLU A 376 0.20 -21.90 19.80
N THR A 377 -0.68 -21.57 18.84
CA THR A 377 -0.33 -21.44 17.41
C THR A 377 -0.84 -20.12 16.84
N GLY A 378 -0.07 -19.51 15.94
CA GLY A 378 -0.51 -18.33 15.17
C GLY A 378 0.46 -17.88 14.08
N PHE A 379 -0.14 -17.51 12.94
CA PHE A 379 0.30 -16.95 11.65
C PHE A 379 0.98 -17.81 10.57
N PHE A 380 0.46 -17.81 9.33
CA PHE A 380 1.11 -18.54 8.21
C PHE A 380 0.74 -18.04 6.79
N ILE A 381 1.61 -17.25 6.13
CA ILE A 381 1.42 -16.68 4.77
C ILE A 381 2.24 -17.48 3.73
N ILE A 382 1.77 -17.72 2.50
CA ILE A 382 2.60 -18.41 1.47
C ILE A 382 2.57 -17.68 0.13
N TYR A 383 3.74 -17.23 -0.34
CA TYR A 383 3.92 -16.48 -1.58
C TYR A 383 4.63 -17.35 -2.65
N ASP A 384 4.00 -17.50 -3.83
CA ASP A 384 4.60 -18.20 -4.97
C ASP A 384 4.17 -17.59 -6.31
N LYS A 385 5.11 -17.60 -7.25
CA LYS A 385 4.89 -17.39 -8.69
C LYS A 385 4.42 -18.69 -9.39
N TYR A 386 4.60 -19.85 -8.75
CA TYR A 386 4.20 -21.17 -9.22
C TYR A 386 3.05 -21.76 -8.35
N ASN A 387 2.38 -22.81 -8.84
CA ASN A 387 1.32 -23.48 -8.10
C ASN A 387 1.95 -24.54 -7.19
N TYR A 388 2.09 -24.26 -5.89
CA TYR A 388 2.40 -25.30 -4.91
C TYR A 388 1.27 -26.34 -4.85
N ASP A 389 1.63 -27.63 -4.80
CA ASP A 389 0.70 -28.73 -4.54
C ASP A 389 0.50 -28.99 -3.04
N ASP A 390 -0.54 -29.74 -2.68
CA ASP A 390 -0.89 -30.01 -1.27
C ASP A 390 0.21 -30.76 -0.51
N LYS A 391 1.04 -31.54 -1.23
CA LYS A 391 2.16 -32.27 -0.62
C LYS A 391 3.28 -31.32 -0.21
N GLN A 392 3.55 -30.29 -1.00
CA GLN A 392 4.52 -29.26 -0.65
C GLN A 392 4.03 -28.39 0.50
N ILE A 393 2.75 -28.03 0.52
CA ILE A 393 2.14 -27.29 1.64
C ILE A 393 2.21 -28.11 2.93
N ARG A 394 1.90 -29.42 2.87
CA ARG A 394 2.05 -30.37 3.99
C ARG A 394 3.47 -30.36 4.54
N LYS A 395 4.49 -30.46 3.68
CA LYS A 395 5.90 -30.44 4.10
C LYS A 395 6.29 -29.14 4.79
N ILE A 396 5.76 -28.00 4.34
CA ILE A 396 6.02 -26.69 4.96
C ILE A 396 5.40 -26.63 6.36
N ILE A 397 4.17 -27.15 6.52
CA ILE A 397 3.49 -27.21 7.82
C ILE A 397 4.16 -28.23 8.75
N GLU A 398 4.67 -29.35 8.23
CA GLU A 398 5.50 -30.29 8.99
C GLU A 398 6.81 -29.67 9.47
N LEU A 399 7.49 -28.88 8.62
CA LEU A 399 8.71 -28.15 9.00
C LEU A 399 8.44 -27.04 10.04
N TYR A 400 7.21 -26.55 10.10
CA TYR A 400 6.77 -25.57 11.08
C TYR A 400 6.51 -26.16 12.47
N ARG A 401 5.89 -27.35 12.55
CA ARG A 401 5.71 -28.11 13.80
C ARG A 401 7.10 -28.44 14.40
#